data_AF-A0A7J5EZT4-F1
#
_entry.id   AF-A0A7J5EZT4-F1
#
_cell.length_a   1.000
_cell.length_b   1.000
_cell.length_c   1.000
_cell.angle_alpha   90.00
_cell.angle_beta   90.00
_cell.angle_gamma   90.00
#
_symmetry.space_group_name_H-M   'P 1'
#
loop_
_entity.id
_entity.type
_entity.pdbx_description
1 polymer ?
#
loop_
_entity_poly.entity_id
_entity_poly.type
_entity_poly.pdbx_seq_one_letter_code
_entity_poly.pdbx_strand_id
1 'polypeptide(L)'
;MGNTPNRSPTHRDVDMNRLAGLGMEVEELAEGGPLTTDRLLRYAEEQGKPVSHYYAAIALATELELPSAPVTAVFCAGKCQSWGALDAIDEAAAQWEKRGGGFAIGVRTCLDRCEDAAVCQIRTPAGTATLVRVRPEDVQKALDEALG
;
A
#
# COMPACT_ATOMS: atom_id res chain seq x y z
N MET A 1 10.34 -23.04 -6.31
CA MET A 1 8.89 -23.23 -6.41
C MET A 1 8.23 -22.01 -5.80
N GLY A 2 7.45 -21.24 -6.57
CA GLY A 2 6.83 -20.02 -6.06
C GLY A 2 5.71 -20.37 -5.07
N ASN A 3 5.74 -19.78 -3.87
CA ASN A 3 4.65 -19.85 -2.90
C ASN A 3 3.43 -19.08 -3.42
N THR A 4 2.73 -19.59 -4.44
CA THR A 4 1.44 -19.02 -4.82
C THR A 4 0.37 -19.55 -3.88
N PRO A 5 -0.64 -18.73 -3.50
CA PRO A 5 -1.78 -19.21 -2.74
C PRO A 5 -2.42 -20.44 -3.38
N ASN A 6 -2.90 -21.36 -2.56
CA ASN A 6 -3.75 -22.48 -3.00
C ASN A 6 -5.19 -22.01 -3.27
N ARG A 7 -5.34 -20.88 -3.97
CA ARG A 7 -6.60 -20.27 -4.42
C ARG A 7 -6.35 -19.42 -5.66
N SER A 8 -7.34 -19.38 -6.55
CA SER A 8 -7.25 -18.59 -7.78
C SER A 8 -7.06 -17.09 -7.50
N PRO A 9 -6.30 -16.36 -8.34
CA PRO A 9 -6.34 -14.91 -8.39
C PRO A 9 -7.77 -14.39 -8.58
N THR A 10 -8.05 -13.22 -8.02
CA THR A 10 -9.35 -12.54 -8.12
C THR A 10 -9.24 -11.17 -8.78
N HIS A 11 -8.02 -10.65 -8.90
CA HIS A 11 -7.73 -9.32 -9.42
C HIS A 11 -6.69 -9.42 -10.52
N ARG A 12 -6.64 -8.37 -11.37
CA ARG A 12 -5.61 -8.22 -12.40
C ARG A 12 -4.52 -7.29 -11.88
N ASP A 13 -3.27 -7.72 -12.01
CA ASP A 13 -2.11 -6.90 -11.68
C ASP A 13 -2.06 -5.66 -12.60
N VAL A 14 -1.55 -4.54 -12.07
CA VAL A 14 -1.25 -3.36 -12.88
C VAL A 14 -0.11 -3.71 -13.83
N ASP A 15 -0.24 -3.27 -15.08
CA ASP A 15 0.80 -3.49 -16.09
C ASP A 15 2.16 -2.92 -15.64
N MET A 16 3.23 -3.68 -15.85
CA MET A 16 4.57 -3.30 -15.37
C MET A 16 5.09 -2.03 -16.04
N ASN A 17 4.81 -1.79 -17.32
CA ASN A 17 5.24 -0.55 -17.98
C ASN A 17 4.45 0.64 -17.43
N ARG A 18 3.19 0.42 -17.07
CA ARG A 18 2.39 1.44 -16.38
C ARG A 18 2.96 1.75 -15.00
N LEU A 19 3.32 0.73 -14.20
CA LEU A 19 3.94 0.96 -12.89
C LEU A 19 5.28 1.69 -13.00
N ALA A 20 6.10 1.37 -14.01
CA ALA A 20 7.35 2.08 -14.26
C ALA A 20 7.12 3.57 -14.57
N GLY A 21 6.15 3.88 -15.44
CA GLY A 21 5.78 5.28 -15.73
C GLY A 21 5.26 6.03 -14.51
N LEU A 22 4.42 5.39 -13.68
CA LEU A 22 3.94 5.97 -12.43
C LEU A 22 5.09 6.17 -11.42
N GLY A 23 6.11 5.31 -11.43
CA GLY A 23 7.30 5.47 -10.60
C GLY A 23 8.04 6.77 -10.92
N MET A 24 8.25 7.03 -12.21
CA MET A 24 8.86 8.28 -12.68
C MET A 24 8.02 9.51 -12.29
N GLU A 25 6.68 9.44 -12.41
CA GLU A 25 5.78 10.51 -11.95
C GLU A 25 5.97 10.82 -10.44
N VAL A 26 6.17 9.79 -9.61
CA VAL A 26 6.39 9.98 -8.17
C VAL A 26 7.80 10.48 -7.85
N GLU A 27 8.81 10.05 -8.61
CA GLU A 27 10.18 10.57 -8.52
C GLU A 27 10.20 12.08 -8.80
N GLU A 28 9.55 12.53 -9.89
CA GLU A 28 9.37 13.96 -10.20
C GLU A 28 8.63 14.70 -9.08
N LEU A 29 7.59 14.07 -8.51
CA LEU A 29 6.91 14.63 -7.34
C LEU A 29 7.89 14.79 -6.16
N ALA A 30 8.74 13.80 -5.88
CA ALA A 30 9.71 13.85 -4.78
C ALA A 30 10.80 14.92 -4.97
N GLU A 31 11.13 15.30 -6.21
CA GLU A 31 12.05 16.43 -6.46
C GLU A 31 11.50 17.76 -5.93
N GLY A 32 10.18 17.94 -5.96
CA GLY A 32 9.50 19.14 -5.44
C GLY A 32 9.39 19.20 -3.90
N GLY A 33 9.93 18.21 -3.18
CA GLY A 33 9.90 18.14 -1.72
C GLY A 33 9.58 16.73 -1.21
N PRO A 34 9.51 16.53 0.12
CA PRO A 34 9.25 15.21 0.70
C PRO A 34 7.97 14.58 0.13
N LEU A 35 8.04 13.27 -0.12
CA LEU A 35 6.87 12.48 -0.46
C LEU A 35 6.08 12.25 0.83
N THR A 36 4.84 12.74 0.88
CA THR A 36 3.93 12.55 2.01
C THR A 36 2.64 11.92 1.54
N THR A 37 1.90 11.27 2.44
CA THR A 37 0.61 10.65 2.10
C THR A 37 -0.38 11.68 1.56
N ASP A 38 -0.51 12.87 2.17
CA ASP A 38 -1.41 13.92 1.68
C ASP A 38 -1.05 14.39 0.27
N ARG A 39 0.25 14.55 0.00
CA ARG A 39 0.73 15.02 -1.29
C ARG A 39 0.51 13.98 -2.39
N LEU A 40 0.72 12.71 -2.06
CA LEU A 40 0.47 11.60 -2.99
C LEU A 40 -1.03 11.45 -3.29
N LEU A 41 -1.89 11.61 -2.29
CA LEU A 41 -3.35 11.55 -2.46
C LEU A 41 -3.85 12.66 -3.38
N ARG A 42 -3.45 13.91 -3.10
CA ARG A 42 -3.80 15.06 -3.96
C ARG A 42 -3.31 14.87 -5.39
N TYR A 43 -2.06 14.42 -5.55
CA TYR A 43 -1.51 14.15 -6.86
C TYR A 43 -2.32 13.07 -7.60
N ALA A 44 -2.66 11.97 -6.93
CA ALA A 44 -3.45 10.90 -7.53
C ALA A 44 -4.85 11.38 -7.97
N GLU A 45 -5.50 12.22 -7.16
CA GLU A 45 -6.77 12.87 -7.48
C GLU A 45 -6.64 13.79 -8.70
N GLU A 46 -5.63 14.66 -8.75
CA GLU A 46 -5.35 15.56 -9.88
C GLU A 46 -5.12 14.80 -11.19
N GLN A 47 -4.45 13.64 -11.11
CA GLN A 47 -4.20 12.79 -12.27
C GLN A 47 -5.40 11.89 -12.63
N GLY A 48 -6.45 11.84 -11.80
CA GLY A 48 -7.60 10.96 -11.98
C GLY A 48 -7.22 9.46 -11.96
N LYS A 49 -6.22 9.08 -11.16
CA LYS A 49 -5.73 7.69 -11.05
C LYS A 49 -5.87 7.18 -9.60
N PRO A 50 -6.08 5.87 -9.38
CA PRO A 50 -6.12 5.32 -8.03
C PRO A 50 -4.79 5.52 -7.30
N VAL A 51 -4.83 5.95 -6.04
CA VAL A 51 -3.62 6.17 -5.25
C VAL A 51 -2.87 4.86 -4.97
N SER A 52 -3.57 3.73 -4.87
CA SER A 52 -2.97 2.40 -4.78
C SER A 52 -2.00 2.07 -5.91
N HIS A 53 -2.21 2.61 -7.12
CA HIS A 53 -1.29 2.39 -8.24
C HIS A 53 0.05 3.11 -8.03
N TYR A 54 0.02 4.31 -7.45
CA TYR A 54 1.23 5.05 -7.09
C TYR A 54 1.99 4.36 -5.95
N TYR A 55 1.27 3.90 -4.92
CA TYR A 55 1.85 3.06 -3.88
C TYR A 55 2.47 1.77 -4.45
N ALA A 56 1.82 1.12 -5.42
CA ALA A 56 2.42 -0.04 -6.08
C ALA A 56 3.69 0.31 -6.88
N ALA A 57 3.72 1.48 -7.52
CA ALA A 57 4.92 1.97 -8.22
C ALA A 57 6.06 2.27 -7.25
N ILE A 58 5.77 2.94 -6.12
CA ILE A 58 6.73 3.20 -5.04
C ILE A 58 7.31 1.90 -4.49
N ALA A 59 6.50 0.84 -4.38
CA ALA A 59 6.99 -0.45 -3.92
C ALA A 59 8.09 -1.01 -4.83
N LEU A 60 8.05 -0.71 -6.13
CA LEU A 60 9.04 -1.15 -7.14
C LEU A 60 10.25 -0.21 -7.25
N ALA A 61 10.09 1.06 -6.91
CA ALA A 61 11.18 2.05 -6.94
C ALA A 61 12.00 1.97 -5.64
N THR A 62 13.30 1.68 -5.74
CA THR A 62 14.15 1.47 -4.55
C THR A 62 14.55 2.76 -3.84
N GLU A 63 14.50 3.90 -4.54
CA GLU A 63 15.01 5.19 -4.05
C GLU A 63 13.93 6.06 -3.40
N LEU A 64 12.66 5.65 -3.45
CA LEU A 64 11.55 6.43 -2.90
C LEU A 64 11.26 6.05 -1.45
N GLU A 65 11.40 7.02 -0.56
CA GLU A 65 11.08 6.88 0.86
C GLU A 65 9.69 7.44 1.18
N LEU A 66 8.85 6.63 1.82
CA LEU A 66 7.58 7.05 2.39
C LEU A 66 7.77 7.47 3.86
N PRO A 67 6.94 8.40 4.36
CA PRO A 67 7.04 8.86 5.74
C PRO A 67 6.76 7.71 6.69
N SER A 68 7.36 7.77 7.88
CA SER A 68 7.08 6.83 8.97
C SER A 68 6.22 7.50 10.04
N ALA A 69 5.45 6.69 10.75
CA ALA A 69 4.67 7.10 11.91
C ALA A 69 4.66 5.97 12.95
N PRO A 70 4.35 6.25 14.23
CA PRO A 70 4.28 5.23 15.28
C PRO A 70 3.38 4.05 14.89
N VAL A 71 2.26 4.33 14.22
CA VAL A 71 1.43 3.34 13.56
C VAL A 71 1.69 3.39 12.05
N THR A 72 2.05 2.26 11.45
CA THR A 72 2.27 2.15 10.00
C THR A 72 1.58 0.91 9.45
N ALA A 73 0.73 1.08 8.44
CA ALA A 73 0.16 -0.02 7.67
C ALA A 73 1.03 -0.31 6.44
N VAL A 74 1.71 -1.46 6.42
CA VAL A 74 2.64 -1.85 5.36
C VAL A 74 2.03 -2.93 4.48
N PHE A 75 1.80 -2.61 3.21
CA PHE A 75 1.15 -3.51 2.25
C PHE A 75 2.17 -4.20 1.34
N CYS A 76 1.93 -5.47 1.02
CA CYS A 76 2.59 -6.12 -0.10
C CYS A 76 1.92 -5.67 -1.40
N ALA A 77 2.60 -4.84 -2.19
CA ALA A 77 2.09 -4.31 -3.44
C ALA A 77 2.73 -4.95 -4.68
N GLY A 78 3.53 -6.02 -4.52
CA GLY A 78 4.00 -6.85 -5.63
C GLY A 78 2.96 -7.92 -5.99
N LYS A 79 3.28 -9.19 -5.76
CA LYS A 79 2.41 -10.29 -6.23
C LYS A 79 1.04 -10.36 -5.55
N CYS A 80 0.87 -9.72 -4.40
CA CYS A 80 -0.42 -9.64 -3.71
C CYS A 80 -1.49 -8.81 -4.45
N GLN A 81 -1.11 -8.04 -5.49
CA GLN A 81 -2.07 -7.36 -6.37
C GLN A 81 -3.12 -8.32 -6.92
N SER A 82 -2.70 -9.53 -7.35
CA SER A 82 -3.57 -10.59 -7.88
C SER A 82 -4.68 -11.05 -6.91
N TRP A 83 -4.59 -10.69 -5.62
CA TRP A 83 -5.55 -11.03 -4.57
C TRP A 83 -6.11 -9.81 -3.82
N GLY A 84 -6.08 -8.62 -4.42
CA GLY A 84 -6.80 -7.44 -3.90
C GLY A 84 -5.98 -6.54 -2.97
N ALA A 85 -4.64 -6.59 -3.04
CA ALA A 85 -3.80 -5.70 -2.23
C ALA A 85 -4.00 -4.21 -2.56
N LEU A 86 -4.38 -3.87 -3.79
CA LEU A 86 -4.59 -2.48 -4.18
C LEU A 86 -5.84 -1.89 -3.54
N ASP A 87 -6.94 -2.65 -3.53
CA ASP A 87 -8.17 -2.29 -2.82
C ASP A 87 -7.92 -2.06 -1.33
N ALA A 88 -7.06 -2.88 -0.71
CA ALA A 88 -6.66 -2.72 0.68
C ALA A 88 -5.82 -1.45 0.93
N ILE A 89 -5.01 -1.02 -0.05
CA ILE A 89 -4.26 0.24 0.01
C ILE A 89 -5.20 1.43 -0.17
N ASP A 90 -6.16 1.37 -1.10
CA ASP A 90 -7.15 2.42 -1.32
C ASP A 90 -8.03 2.61 -0.07
N GLU A 91 -8.39 1.53 0.63
CA GLU A 91 -9.08 1.62 1.91
C GLU A 91 -8.22 2.30 2.99
N ALA A 92 -6.93 1.95 3.10
CA ALA A 92 -6.04 2.63 4.03
C ALA A 92 -5.91 4.13 3.73
N ALA A 93 -5.84 4.50 2.45
CA ALA A 93 -5.86 5.89 2.01
C ALA A 93 -7.15 6.60 2.43
N ALA A 94 -8.31 5.99 2.19
CA ALA A 94 -9.60 6.55 2.59
C ALA A 94 -9.71 6.75 4.12
N GLN A 95 -9.20 5.80 4.92
CA GLN A 95 -9.14 5.95 6.38
C GLN A 95 -8.18 7.05 6.81
N TRP A 96 -7.05 7.20 6.13
CA TRP A 96 -6.09 8.27 6.38
C TRP A 96 -6.73 9.64 6.14
N GLU A 97 -7.43 9.83 5.02
CA GLU A 97 -8.15 11.07 4.70
C GLU A 97 -9.25 11.36 5.71
N LYS A 98 -10.10 10.37 6.01
CA LYS A 98 -11.21 10.51 6.96
C LYS A 98 -10.75 10.95 8.35
N ARG A 99 -9.57 10.52 8.77
CA ARG A 99 -8.97 10.85 10.07
C ARG A 99 -8.14 12.14 10.04
N GLY A 100 -7.80 12.66 8.86
CA GLY A 100 -6.82 13.74 8.71
C GLY A 100 -5.39 13.30 9.07
N GLY A 101 -5.08 12.01 8.86
CA GLY A 101 -3.80 11.39 9.17
C GLY A 101 -3.79 10.51 10.43
N GLY A 102 -2.66 10.51 11.15
CA GLY A 102 -2.48 9.74 12.39
C GLY A 102 -1.74 8.40 12.23
N PHE A 103 -1.47 7.97 11.00
CA PHE A 103 -0.64 6.81 10.70
C PHE A 103 0.08 7.00 9.35
N ALA A 104 1.04 6.13 9.05
CA ALA A 104 1.72 6.07 7.76
C ALA A 104 1.24 4.88 6.93
N ILE A 105 1.21 5.04 5.62
CA ILE A 105 0.98 3.97 4.66
C ILE A 105 2.34 3.63 4.05
N GLY A 106 2.78 2.39 4.25
CA GLY A 106 4.00 1.85 3.67
C GLY A 106 3.69 0.76 2.64
N VAL A 107 4.64 0.51 1.76
CA VAL A 107 4.55 -0.53 0.74
C VAL A 107 5.87 -1.27 0.57
N ARG A 108 5.77 -2.54 0.17
CA ARG A 108 6.90 -3.40 -0.19
C ARG A 108 6.51 -4.28 -1.38
N THR A 109 7.50 -4.71 -2.17
CA THR A 109 7.29 -5.70 -3.24
C THR A 109 6.88 -7.06 -2.70
N CYS A 110 7.39 -7.44 -1.52
CA CYS A 110 7.14 -8.73 -0.88
C CYS A 110 7.14 -8.61 0.65
N LEU A 111 6.30 -9.41 1.30
CA LEU A 111 6.29 -9.63 2.76
C LEU A 111 6.50 -11.11 3.11
N ASP A 112 7.04 -11.88 2.17
CA ASP A 112 7.42 -13.31 2.29
C ASP A 112 6.30 -14.25 2.77
N ARG A 113 5.06 -13.91 2.42
CA ARG A 113 3.84 -14.67 2.78
C ARG A 113 2.91 -14.82 1.58
N CYS A 114 3.49 -15.16 0.44
CA CYS A 114 2.75 -15.24 -0.80
C CYS A 114 1.66 -16.33 -0.76
N GLU A 115 1.80 -17.40 0.05
CA GLU A 115 0.76 -18.41 0.28
C GLU A 115 -0.53 -17.85 0.90
N ASP A 116 -0.42 -16.71 1.57
CA ASP A 116 -1.45 -16.05 2.37
C ASP A 116 -1.91 -14.73 1.74
N ALA A 117 -1.51 -14.44 0.49
CA ALA A 117 -1.85 -13.21 -0.21
C ALA A 117 -3.37 -12.93 -0.24
N ALA A 118 -3.82 -11.68 -0.18
CA ALA A 118 -3.04 -10.46 0.05
C ALA A 118 -2.58 -10.30 1.50
N VAL A 119 -1.45 -9.63 1.73
CA VAL A 119 -0.83 -9.48 3.07
C VAL A 119 -0.59 -8.01 3.39
N CYS A 120 -0.92 -7.63 4.62
CA CYS A 120 -0.64 -6.32 5.22
C CYS A 120 -0.06 -6.52 6.63
N GLN A 121 0.83 -5.62 7.06
CA GLN A 121 1.32 -5.55 8.42
C GLN A 121 0.90 -4.24 9.08
N ILE A 122 0.25 -4.31 10.23
CA ILE A 122 0.02 -3.14 11.09
C ILE A 122 1.16 -3.11 12.11
N ARG A 123 2.06 -2.16 11.96
CA ARG A 123 3.23 -1.96 12.82
C ARG A 123 2.90 -0.86 13.83
N THR A 124 3.12 -1.16 15.10
CA THR A 124 2.91 -0.24 16.24
C THR A 124 4.13 -0.31 17.16
N PRO A 125 4.28 0.60 18.15
CA PRO A 125 5.34 0.49 19.15
C PRO A 125 5.22 -0.77 20.02
N ALA A 126 4.03 -1.35 20.15
CA ALA A 126 3.77 -2.57 20.91
C ALA A 126 4.08 -3.86 20.15
N GLY A 127 4.27 -3.78 18.82
CA GLY A 127 4.56 -4.94 17.98
C GLY A 127 3.92 -4.84 16.59
N THR A 128 4.06 -5.93 15.83
CA THR A 128 3.53 -6.05 14.47
C THR A 128 2.42 -7.09 14.40
N ALA A 129 1.22 -6.69 13.99
CA ALA A 129 0.16 -7.61 13.58
C ALA A 129 0.29 -7.88 12.06
N THR A 130 0.21 -9.14 11.65
CA THR A 130 0.19 -9.52 10.23
C THR A 130 -1.21 -9.97 9.86
N LEU A 131 -1.82 -9.26 8.92
CA LEU A 131 -3.09 -9.58 8.32
C LEU A 131 -2.85 -10.39 7.04
N VAL A 132 -3.58 -11.49 6.89
CA VAL A 132 -3.48 -12.41 5.75
C VAL A 132 -4.83 -12.52 5.06
N ARG A 133 -4.81 -12.82 3.76
CA ARG A 133 -6.00 -12.84 2.90
C ARG A 133 -6.82 -11.55 3.02
N VAL A 134 -6.09 -10.44 3.16
CA VAL A 134 -6.61 -9.13 3.55
C VAL A 134 -7.72 -8.69 2.62
N ARG A 135 -8.79 -8.17 3.21
CA ARG A 135 -9.83 -7.40 2.54
C ARG A 135 -9.86 -5.97 3.09
N PRO A 136 -10.47 -5.01 2.37
CA PRO A 136 -10.64 -3.64 2.85
C PRO A 136 -11.18 -3.56 4.29
N GLU A 137 -12.23 -4.32 4.61
CA GLU A 137 -12.85 -4.29 5.94
C GLU A 137 -11.89 -4.73 7.07
N ASP A 138 -10.93 -5.61 6.78
CA ASP A 138 -9.93 -6.07 7.75
C ASP A 138 -8.91 -4.95 8.05
N VAL A 139 -8.55 -4.17 7.02
CA VAL A 139 -7.65 -3.02 7.16
C VAL A 139 -8.29 -1.94 8.01
N GLN A 140 -9.54 -1.58 7.71
CA GLN A 140 -10.29 -0.61 8.49
C GLN A 140 -10.32 -1.02 9.96
N LYS A 141 -10.75 -2.26 10.24
CA LYS A 141 -10.85 -2.77 11.61
C LYS A 141 -9.50 -2.73 12.34
N ALA A 142 -8.44 -3.20 11.70
CA ALA A 142 -7.12 -3.25 12.34
C ALA A 142 -6.53 -1.84 12.58
N LEU A 143 -6.81 -0.88 11.70
CA LEU A 143 -6.43 0.52 11.90
C LEU A 143 -7.26 1.16 13.03
N ASP A 144 -8.56 0.90 13.08
CA ASP A 144 -9.43 1.38 14.16
C ASP A 144 -8.96 0.86 15.53
N GLU A 145 -8.55 -0.41 15.61
CA GLU A 145 -7.98 -1.01 16.83
C GLU A 145 -6.59 -0.46 17.18
N ALA A 146 -5.73 -0.18 16.19
CA ALA A 146 -4.37 0.32 16.42
C ALA A 146 -4.32 1.81 16.77
N LEU A 147 -5.35 2.57 16.42
CA LEU A 147 -5.44 4.02 16.58
C LEU A 147 -6.44 4.47 17.65
N GLY A 148 -7.24 3.55 18.20
CA GLY A 148 -8.19 3.79 19.29
C GLY A 148 -7.54 3.71 20.67
#